data_AF-A0A009HW76-F1
#
_entry.id   AF-A0A009HW76-F1
#
_cell.length_a   1.000
_cell.length_b   1.000
_cell.length_c   1.000
_cell.angle_alpha   90.00
_cell.angle_beta   90.00
_cell.angle_gamma   90.00
#
_symmetry.space_group_name_H-M   'P 1'
#
loop_
_entity.id
_entity.type
_entity.pdbx_description
1 polymer ?
#
loop_
_entity_poly.entity_id
_entity_poly.type
_entity_poly.pdbx_seq_one_letter_code
_entity_poly.pdbx_strand_id
1 'polypeptide(L)'
;MSDIVPSIIEIKPYLNQSIVLSDVISIKLVVPSTNILVPYALEKISAGFPSPAQDYIDKALDMNEHLIKNETATFIVKVASLSMLNAGIEIDDELIVDRSLDAKHGDIVVALIDNDFTVKRLMIDDSGQWLKAENPDYKNIYLQEGQELIIWGVVTHIIKMTRKRS
;
A
#
# COMPACT_ATOMS: atom_id res chain seq x y z
N MET A 1 35.64 52.93 12.56
CA MET A 1 35.26 51.89 13.54
C MET A 1 33.75 51.81 13.56
N SER A 2 33.20 50.85 12.83
CA SER A 2 31.81 50.38 12.98
C SER A 2 31.68 49.15 12.09
N ASP A 3 32.05 48.00 12.65
CA ASP A 3 31.98 46.70 11.98
C ASP A 3 30.52 46.34 11.73
N ILE A 4 30.19 46.04 10.47
CA ILE A 4 28.88 45.53 10.06
C ILE A 4 28.89 44.03 10.38
N VAL A 5 28.19 43.65 11.45
CA VAL A 5 27.92 42.24 11.78
C VAL A 5 26.59 41.88 11.12
N PRO A 6 26.53 40.97 10.13
CA PRO A 6 25.26 40.49 9.63
C PRO A 6 24.62 39.61 10.72
N SER A 7 23.50 40.07 11.27
CA SER A 7 22.62 39.32 12.15
C SER A 7 22.10 38.10 11.40
N ILE A 8 22.61 36.93 11.74
CA ILE A 8 22.06 35.64 11.32
C ILE A 8 20.64 35.58 11.89
N ILE A 9 19.64 35.68 11.00
CA ILE A 9 18.24 35.41 11.36
C ILE A 9 18.21 33.96 11.86
N GLU A 10 17.86 33.77 13.13
CA GLU A 10 17.71 32.45 13.75
C GLU A 10 16.57 31.69 13.04
N ILE A 11 16.92 30.84 12.08
CA ILE A 11 16.00 29.87 11.45
C ILE A 11 15.82 28.67 12.41
N LYS A 12 15.44 28.95 13.66
CA LYS A 12 15.09 27.93 14.66
C LYS A 12 13.59 27.72 14.93
N PRO A 13 12.63 28.58 14.50
CA PRO A 13 11.22 28.24 14.69
C PRO A 13 10.54 27.52 13.51
N TYR A 14 11.20 27.37 12.34
CA TYR A 14 10.56 26.77 11.14
C TYR A 14 10.88 25.29 10.89
N LEU A 15 11.65 24.64 11.75
CA LEU A 15 11.93 23.19 11.68
C LEU A 15 10.81 22.32 12.26
N ASN A 16 9.69 22.91 12.69
CA ASN A 16 8.63 22.19 13.39
C ASN A 16 7.41 21.85 12.52
N GLN A 17 7.59 21.81 11.20
CA GLN A 17 6.64 21.20 10.26
C GLN A 17 7.15 19.85 9.74
N SER A 18 7.76 19.07 10.64
CA SER A 18 7.89 17.62 10.49
C SER A 18 6.55 16.96 10.80
N ILE A 19 5.50 17.36 10.10
CA ILE A 19 4.15 16.84 10.30
C ILE A 19 3.91 15.85 9.16
N VAL A 20 3.84 14.56 9.54
CA VAL A 20 3.39 13.35 8.80
C VAL A 20 4.34 12.57 7.88
N LEU A 21 5.67 12.71 7.94
CA LEU A 21 6.59 11.84 7.19
C LEU A 21 7.14 10.63 7.97
N SER A 22 7.01 10.59 9.31
CA SER A 22 7.71 9.61 10.15
C SER A 22 7.12 8.19 10.12
N ASP A 23 5.81 8.06 9.91
CA ASP A 23 5.13 6.81 10.27
C ASP A 23 5.24 5.73 9.19
N VAL A 24 5.50 6.13 7.94
CA VAL A 24 5.72 5.20 6.80
C VAL A 24 7.20 4.85 6.63
N ILE A 25 8.12 5.68 7.14
CA ILE A 25 9.57 5.52 6.94
C ILE A 25 10.18 4.55 7.97
N SER A 26 9.50 4.27 9.09
CA SER A 26 9.98 3.33 10.10
C SER A 26 9.48 1.90 9.86
N ILE A 27 9.71 1.37 8.65
CA ILE A 27 9.51 -0.07 8.41
C ILE A 27 10.71 -0.78 9.02
N LYS A 28 10.55 -1.16 10.29
CA LYS A 28 11.47 -2.09 10.95
C LYS A 28 11.37 -3.43 10.23
N LEU A 29 12.53 -3.98 9.89
CA LEU A 29 12.64 -5.36 9.43
C LEU A 29 11.94 -6.27 10.45
N VAL A 30 10.86 -6.92 10.05
CA VAL A 30 10.17 -7.89 10.90
C VAL A 30 10.94 -9.20 10.80
N VAL A 31 11.41 -9.72 11.93
CA VAL A 31 11.88 -11.11 12.01
C VAL A 31 10.62 -11.97 12.22
N PRO A 32 10.24 -12.85 11.26
CA PRO A 32 9.06 -13.69 11.42
C PRO A 32 9.26 -14.59 12.65
N SER A 33 8.42 -14.41 13.67
CA SER A 33 8.58 -15.11 14.96
C SER A 33 7.62 -16.28 15.13
N THR A 34 6.69 -16.51 14.18
CA THR A 34 5.66 -17.55 14.28
C THR A 34 5.31 -18.12 12.91
N ASN A 35 5.31 -19.46 12.81
CA ASN A 35 4.72 -20.22 11.70
C ASN A 35 3.45 -20.88 12.25
N ILE A 36 2.31 -20.65 11.60
CA ILE A 36 1.02 -21.20 12.03
C ILE A 36 0.33 -21.78 10.81
N LEU A 37 0.17 -23.10 10.85
CA LEU A 37 -0.55 -23.85 9.84
C LEU A 37 -2.07 -23.74 10.08
N VAL A 38 -2.76 -23.05 9.18
CA VAL A 38 -4.23 -22.91 9.20
C VAL A 38 -4.84 -23.91 8.21
N PRO A 39 -5.86 -24.70 8.58
CA PRO A 39 -6.54 -25.58 7.64
C PRO A 39 -7.05 -24.81 6.41
N TYR A 40 -6.74 -25.31 5.23
CA TYR A 40 -7.01 -24.71 3.93
C TYR A 40 -7.77 -25.69 3.05
N ALA A 41 -9.04 -25.36 2.79
CA ALA A 41 -9.85 -26.09 1.83
C ALA A 41 -9.40 -25.77 0.40
N LEU A 42 -8.97 -26.78 -0.34
CA LEU A 42 -8.58 -26.63 -1.76
C LEU A 42 -9.78 -26.44 -2.69
N GLU A 43 -10.95 -26.95 -2.29
CA GLU A 43 -12.16 -26.83 -3.09
C GLU A 43 -12.77 -25.43 -2.94
N LYS A 44 -13.13 -24.84 -4.08
CA LYS A 44 -13.83 -23.56 -4.10
C LYS A 44 -15.25 -23.76 -3.56
N ILE A 45 -15.54 -23.15 -2.42
CA ILE A 45 -16.91 -23.11 -1.88
C ILE A 45 -17.72 -22.15 -2.76
N SER A 46 -18.75 -22.66 -3.43
CA SER A 46 -19.73 -21.80 -4.10
C SER A 46 -20.56 -21.07 -3.04
N ALA A 47 -20.98 -19.84 -3.29
CA ALA A 47 -21.76 -19.03 -2.36
C ALA A 47 -23.21 -19.54 -2.11
N GLY A 48 -23.49 -20.82 -2.37
CA GLY A 48 -24.77 -21.52 -2.16
C GLY A 48 -24.57 -22.82 -1.37
N PHE A 49 -25.66 -23.55 -1.09
CA PHE A 49 -25.64 -24.74 -0.21
C PHE A 49 -24.53 -25.76 -0.60
N PRO A 50 -23.48 -25.93 0.22
CA PRO A 50 -22.46 -26.94 -0.04
C PRO A 50 -23.01 -28.34 0.23
N SER A 51 -22.64 -29.32 -0.60
CA SER A 51 -23.06 -30.70 -0.38
C SER A 51 -22.35 -31.29 0.84
N PRO A 52 -23.02 -32.12 1.67
CA PRO A 52 -22.48 -32.59 2.95
C PRO A 52 -21.32 -33.61 2.87
N ALA A 53 -20.94 -34.04 1.67
CA ALA A 53 -20.12 -35.23 1.44
C ALA A 53 -18.71 -34.92 0.89
N GLN A 54 -18.20 -33.71 1.09
CA GLN A 54 -16.87 -33.35 0.64
C GLN A 54 -15.82 -33.79 1.66
N ASP A 55 -15.11 -34.87 1.33
CA ASP A 55 -13.92 -35.33 2.03
C ASP A 55 -12.93 -34.16 2.20
N TYR A 56 -12.70 -33.76 3.46
CA TYR A 56 -11.78 -32.70 3.82
C TYR A 56 -10.35 -33.13 3.49
N ILE A 57 -9.83 -32.70 2.35
CA ILE A 57 -8.40 -32.79 2.09
C ILE A 57 -7.72 -31.75 2.99
N ASP A 58 -7.18 -32.23 4.11
CA ASP A 58 -6.39 -31.49 5.09
C ASP A 58 -5.07 -31.01 4.47
N LYS A 59 -5.10 -29.90 3.73
CA LYS A 59 -3.90 -29.07 3.56
C LYS A 59 -3.93 -27.97 4.59
N ALA A 60 -2.79 -27.70 5.21
CA ALA A 60 -2.63 -26.54 6.07
C ALA A 60 -1.73 -25.51 5.36
N LEU A 61 -2.03 -24.24 5.58
CA LEU A 61 -1.42 -23.11 4.90
C LEU A 61 -0.87 -22.15 5.94
N ASP A 62 0.40 -21.79 5.83
CA ASP A 62 0.98 -20.68 6.58
C ASP A 62 0.66 -19.37 5.84
N MET A 63 0.09 -18.39 6.55
CA MET A 63 -0.31 -17.12 5.94
C MET A 63 0.89 -16.26 5.55
N ASN A 64 2.02 -16.36 6.25
CA ASN A 64 3.22 -15.62 5.88
C ASN A 64 3.74 -16.16 4.56
N GLU A 65 3.92 -17.47 4.44
CA GLU A 65 4.37 -18.09 3.17
C GLU A 65 3.40 -17.86 2.02
N HIS A 66 2.09 -17.83 2.32
CA HIS A 66 1.07 -17.63 1.29
C HIS A 66 1.02 -16.20 0.74
N LEU A 67 1.12 -15.20 1.62
CA LEU A 67 0.89 -13.80 1.29
C LEU A 67 2.18 -13.02 1.04
N ILE A 68 3.30 -13.46 1.61
CA ILE A 68 4.58 -12.76 1.62
C ILE A 68 5.60 -13.57 0.82
N LYS A 69 5.92 -13.11 -0.39
CA LYS A 69 6.96 -13.73 -1.23
C LYS A 69 8.37 -13.30 -0.82
N ASN A 70 8.52 -12.03 -0.45
CA ASN A 70 9.81 -11.46 -0.04
C ASN A 70 9.64 -10.66 1.25
N GLU A 71 9.98 -11.27 2.38
CA GLU A 71 9.82 -10.69 3.72
C GLU A 71 10.50 -9.33 3.88
N THR A 72 11.68 -9.16 3.28
CA THR A 72 12.49 -7.93 3.42
C THR A 72 11.96 -6.77 2.58
N ALA A 73 11.16 -7.07 1.54
CA ALA A 73 10.59 -6.10 0.63
C ALA A 73 9.07 -5.94 0.79
N THR A 74 8.45 -6.67 1.72
CA THR A 74 7.00 -6.64 1.94
C THR A 74 6.66 -5.83 3.17
N PHE A 75 5.66 -4.96 3.06
CA PHE A 75 5.15 -4.16 4.17
C PHE A 75 3.65 -3.96 4.03
N ILE A 76 2.99 -3.63 5.15
CA ILE A 76 1.55 -3.38 5.17
C ILE A 76 1.30 -1.89 5.33
N VAL A 77 0.37 -1.35 4.54
CA VAL A 77 -0.11 0.02 4.68
C VAL A 77 -1.60 0.04 4.96
N LYS A 78 -2.05 1.04 5.71
CA LYS A 78 -3.47 1.27 5.96
C LYS A 78 -4.00 2.37 5.04
N VAL A 79 -5.16 2.14 4.45
CA VAL A 79 -5.76 3.07 3.51
C VAL A 79 -6.50 4.19 4.25
N ALA A 80 -6.22 5.42 3.88
CA ALA A 80 -6.83 6.63 4.45
C ALA A 80 -7.71 7.40 3.45
N SER A 81 -8.04 6.83 2.28
CA SER A 81 -8.82 7.52 1.25
C SER A 81 -9.79 6.59 0.53
N LEU A 82 -10.85 7.15 -0.04
CA LEU A 82 -11.83 6.43 -0.87
C LEU A 82 -11.48 6.43 -2.37
N SER A 83 -10.29 6.90 -2.74
CA SER A 83 -9.90 7.06 -4.15
C SER A 83 -9.85 5.75 -4.95
N MET A 84 -9.91 4.61 -4.27
CA MET A 84 -9.83 3.27 -4.85
C MET A 84 -11.09 2.43 -4.58
N LEU A 85 -12.23 3.07 -4.30
CA LEU A 85 -13.49 2.41 -3.93
C LEU A 85 -13.95 1.35 -4.93
N ASN A 86 -13.94 1.66 -6.23
CA ASN A 86 -14.36 0.71 -7.28
C ASN A 86 -13.34 -0.41 -7.52
N ALA A 87 -12.14 -0.32 -6.93
CA ALA A 87 -11.20 -1.43 -6.86
C ALA A 87 -11.42 -2.33 -5.62
N GLY A 88 -12.46 -2.05 -4.82
CA GLY A 88 -12.76 -2.77 -3.58
C GLY A 88 -11.92 -2.32 -2.38
N ILE A 89 -11.24 -1.17 -2.49
CA ILE A 89 -10.38 -0.61 -1.45
C ILE A 89 -11.10 0.57 -0.77
N GLU A 90 -11.29 0.47 0.53
CA GLU A 90 -11.99 1.42 1.38
C GLU A 90 -11.07 1.95 2.49
N ILE A 91 -11.55 2.97 3.22
CA ILE A 91 -10.85 3.48 4.40
C ILE A 91 -10.71 2.35 5.43
N ASP A 92 -9.55 2.33 6.08
CA ASP A 92 -9.14 1.34 7.08
C ASP A 92 -8.82 -0.07 6.58
N ASP A 93 -8.91 -0.32 5.27
CA ASP A 93 -8.35 -1.55 4.69
C ASP A 93 -6.83 -1.60 4.84
N GLU A 94 -6.31 -2.81 4.98
CA GLU A 94 -4.88 -3.10 5.04
C GLU A 94 -4.44 -3.65 3.67
N LEU A 95 -3.38 -3.08 3.11
CA LEU A 95 -2.80 -3.50 1.84
C LEU A 95 -1.44 -4.13 2.08
N ILE A 96 -1.22 -5.32 1.54
CA ILE A 96 0.12 -5.92 1.48
C ILE A 96 0.82 -5.38 0.24
N VAL A 97 1.98 -4.76 0.43
CA VAL A 97 2.75 -4.08 -0.61
C VAL A 97 4.13 -4.72 -0.72
N ASP A 98 4.54 -5.07 -1.93
CA ASP A 98 5.85 -5.66 -2.25
C ASP A 98 6.69 -4.69 -3.09
N ARG A 99 7.86 -4.30 -2.59
CA ARG A 99 8.80 -3.38 -3.29
C ARG A 99 9.71 -4.08 -4.28
N SER A 100 9.82 -5.40 -4.21
CA SER A 100 10.71 -6.17 -5.08
C SER A 100 10.09 -6.44 -6.46
N LEU A 101 8.82 -6.10 -6.65
CA LEU A 101 8.10 -6.26 -7.90
C LEU A 101 8.23 -5.02 -8.78
N ASP A 102 8.59 -5.22 -10.04
CA ASP A 102 8.45 -4.20 -11.09
C ASP A 102 6.96 -3.96 -11.38
N ALA A 103 6.50 -2.73 -11.15
CA ALA A 103 5.11 -2.37 -11.40
C ALA A 103 4.78 -2.36 -12.90
N LYS A 104 3.62 -2.90 -13.24
CA LYS A 104 3.13 -3.03 -14.61
C LYS A 104 1.88 -2.19 -14.84
N HIS A 105 1.56 -1.99 -16.12
CA HIS A 105 0.31 -1.37 -16.51
C HIS A 105 -0.87 -2.11 -15.87
N GLY A 106 -1.74 -1.35 -15.19
CA GLY A 106 -2.93 -1.85 -14.53
C GLY A 106 -2.71 -2.29 -13.08
N ASP A 107 -1.47 -2.34 -12.58
CA ASP A 107 -1.21 -2.70 -11.18
C ASP A 107 -1.71 -1.60 -10.23
N ILE A 108 -2.15 -2.00 -9.04
CA ILE A 108 -2.38 -1.06 -7.95
C ILE A 108 -1.04 -0.85 -7.25
N VAL A 109 -0.61 0.40 -7.14
CA VAL A 109 0.70 0.77 -6.61
C VAL A 109 0.57 1.74 -5.46
N VAL A 110 1.52 1.67 -4.54
CA VAL A 110 1.83 2.79 -3.65
C VAL A 110 2.85 3.65 -4.38
N ALA A 111 2.45 4.88 -4.70
CA ALA A 111 3.28 5.85 -5.38
C ALA A 111 3.59 7.02 -4.44
N LEU A 112 4.79 7.57 -4.56
CA LEU A 112 5.21 8.81 -3.93
C LEU A 112 5.32 9.87 -5.02
N ILE A 113 4.56 10.95 -4.86
CA ILE A 113 4.54 12.10 -5.77
C ILE A 113 4.62 13.35 -4.91
N ASP A 114 5.56 14.26 -5.19
CA ASP A 114 5.75 15.52 -4.44
C ASP A 114 5.87 15.32 -2.91
N ASN A 115 6.51 14.22 -2.48
CA ASN A 115 6.61 13.76 -1.10
C ASN A 115 5.30 13.29 -0.44
N ASP A 116 4.22 13.12 -1.19
CA ASP A 116 2.95 12.56 -0.70
C ASP A 116 2.72 11.13 -1.22
N PHE A 117 2.41 10.22 -0.29
CA PHE A 117 2.05 8.84 -0.63
C PHE A 117 0.60 8.74 -1.09
N THR A 118 0.40 8.01 -2.20
CA THR A 118 -0.94 7.73 -2.74
C THR A 118 -1.05 6.29 -3.20
N VAL A 119 -2.25 5.73 -3.08
CA VAL A 119 -2.60 4.43 -3.66
C VAL A 119 -3.46 4.68 -4.89
N LYS A 120 -2.97 4.22 -6.05
CA LYS A 120 -3.64 4.39 -7.33
C LYS A 120 -3.37 3.20 -8.25
N ARG A 121 -4.13 3.11 -9.34
CA ARG A 121 -3.80 2.18 -10.41
C ARG A 121 -2.79 2.82 -11.35
N LEU A 122 -1.64 2.19 -11.53
CA LEU A 122 -0.63 2.60 -12.49
C LEU A 122 -1.15 2.36 -13.90
N MET A 123 -1.13 3.39 -14.72
CA MET A 123 -1.46 3.33 -16.13
C MET A 123 -0.25 3.77 -16.92
N ILE A 124 0.06 3.01 -17.97
CA ILE A 124 1.20 3.23 -18.85
C ILE A 124 0.66 3.22 -20.28
N ASP A 125 0.81 4.32 -21.00
CA ASP A 125 0.41 4.45 -22.40
C ASP A 125 1.51 5.17 -23.21
N ASP A 126 1.23 5.49 -24.48
CA ASP A 126 2.18 6.15 -25.38
C ASP A 126 2.63 7.54 -24.90
N SER A 127 1.85 8.18 -24.02
CA SER A 127 2.17 9.48 -23.41
C SER A 127 2.98 9.37 -22.12
N GLY A 128 3.13 8.17 -21.57
CA GLY A 128 3.94 7.88 -20.38
C GLY A 128 3.14 7.22 -19.26
N GLN A 129 3.63 7.42 -18.03
CA GLN A 129 3.03 6.86 -16.81
C GLN A 129 2.10 7.89 -16.16
N TRP A 130 0.93 7.43 -15.72
CA TRP A 130 -0.02 8.22 -14.95
C TRP A 130 -0.77 7.33 -13.95
N LEU A 131 -1.45 7.96 -13.00
CA LEU A 131 -2.15 7.25 -11.93
C LEU A 131 -3.65 7.45 -12.03
N LYS A 132 -4.38 6.34 -12.19
CA LYS A 132 -5.84 6.32 -12.25
C LYS A 132 -6.43 6.17 -10.86
N ALA A 133 -7.41 7.02 -10.54
CA ALA A 133 -8.29 6.81 -9.41
C ALA A 133 -9.41 5.84 -9.80
N GLU A 134 -9.72 4.88 -8.93
CA GLU A 134 -10.84 3.97 -9.09
C GLU A 134 -12.04 4.47 -8.28
N ASN A 135 -12.27 5.78 -8.31
CA ASN A 135 -13.46 6.42 -7.75
C ASN A 135 -13.76 7.68 -8.59
N PRO A 136 -14.97 7.80 -9.18
CA PRO A 136 -15.36 8.95 -10.01
C PRO A 136 -15.26 10.31 -9.31
N ASP A 137 -15.37 10.33 -7.98
CA ASP A 137 -15.26 11.56 -7.18
C ASP A 137 -13.80 12.05 -7.04
N TYR A 138 -12.82 11.25 -7.48
CA TYR A 138 -11.40 11.55 -7.41
C TYR A 138 -10.80 11.67 -8.81
N LYS A 139 -9.91 12.65 -8.99
CA LYS A 139 -9.26 12.88 -10.27
C LYS A 139 -8.10 11.91 -10.50
N ASN A 140 -7.89 11.53 -11.75
CA ASN A 140 -6.65 10.90 -12.19
C ASN A 140 -5.48 11.90 -12.05
N ILE A 141 -4.30 11.37 -11.78
CA ILE A 141 -3.08 12.15 -11.61
C ILE A 141 -2.21 11.91 -12.85
N TYR A 142 -2.02 12.94 -13.64
CA TYR A 142 -1.06 12.98 -14.74
C TYR A 142 0.16 13.74 -14.25
N LEU A 143 1.35 13.21 -14.51
CA LEU A 143 2.60 13.83 -14.08
C LEU A 143 2.82 15.13 -14.85
N GLN A 144 3.12 16.20 -14.12
CA GLN A 144 3.49 17.49 -14.70
C GLN A 144 4.98 17.54 -15.01
N GLU A 145 5.37 18.51 -15.83
CA GLU A 145 6.78 18.71 -16.18
C GLU A 145 7.61 19.00 -14.93
N GLY A 146 8.63 18.19 -14.67
CA GLY A 146 9.48 18.26 -13.47
C GLY A 146 8.98 17.50 -12.25
N GLN A 147 7.79 16.89 -12.31
CA GLN A 147 7.26 16.04 -11.24
C GLN A 147 7.83 14.62 -11.35
N GLU A 148 8.32 14.08 -10.23
CA GLU A 148 8.87 12.73 -10.18
C GLU A 148 7.84 11.76 -9.60
N LEU A 149 7.60 10.66 -10.32
CA LEU A 149 6.81 9.53 -9.84
C LEU A 149 7.74 8.44 -9.34
N ILE A 150 7.70 8.17 -8.04
CA ILE A 150 8.43 7.05 -7.44
C ILE A 150 7.42 5.97 -7.08
N ILE A 151 7.53 4.81 -7.75
CA ILE A 151 6.78 3.63 -7.34
C ILE A 151 7.46 3.05 -6.11
N TRP A 152 6.76 3.11 -4.98
CA TRP A 152 7.27 2.60 -3.72
C TRP A 152 7.08 1.09 -3.60
N GLY A 153 6.03 0.55 -4.23
CA GLY A 153 5.80 -0.89 -4.32
C GLY A 153 4.44 -1.23 -4.93
N VAL A 154 4.26 -2.51 -5.25
CA VAL A 154 3.05 -3.06 -5.85
C VAL A 154 2.15 -3.66 -4.78
N VAL A 155 0.86 -3.31 -4.80
CA VAL A 155 -0.14 -3.91 -3.92
C VAL A 155 -0.45 -5.32 -4.41
N THR A 156 -0.18 -6.32 -3.58
CA THR A 156 -0.39 -7.73 -3.91
C THR A 156 -1.70 -8.27 -3.36
N HIS A 157 -2.12 -7.80 -2.19
CA HIS A 157 -3.33 -8.27 -1.50
C HIS A 157 -4.04 -7.13 -0.76
N ILE A 158 -5.36 -7.27 -0.64
CA ILE A 158 -6.24 -6.41 0.16
C ILE A 158 -6.79 -7.25 1.30
N ILE A 159 -6.47 -6.89 2.55
CA ILE A 159 -7.04 -7.49 3.75
C ILE A 159 -8.21 -6.62 4.19
N LYS A 160 -9.42 -7.17 4.10
CA LYS A 160 -10.66 -6.49 4.42
C LYS A 160 -11.41 -7.19 5.54
N MET A 161 -11.70 -6.47 6.62
CA MET A 161 -12.52 -6.96 7.71
C MET A 161 -14.01 -6.79 7.39
N THR A 162 -14.74 -7.91 7.28
CA THR A 162 -16.18 -7.89 7.02
C THR A 162 -17.03 -7.82 8.29
N ARG A 163 -16.50 -8.33 9.41
CA ARG A 163 -17.18 -8.31 10.71
C ARG A 163 -16.85 -7.01 11.44
N LYS A 164 -17.86 -6.17 11.70
CA LYS A 164 -17.71 -5.01 12.60
C LYS A 164 -17.42 -5.50 14.01
N ARG A 165 -16.35 -4.99 14.64
CA ARG A 165 -16.11 -5.22 16.07
C ARG A 165 -17.22 -4.50 16.84
N SER A 166 -18.04 -5.28 17.56
CA SER A 166 -19.11 -4.81 18.46
C SER A 166 -18.53 -4.19 19.72
#